data_AF-A0A0Q0H2B0-F1
#
_entry.id   AF-A0A0Q0H2B0-F1
#
_cell.length_a   1.000
_cell.length_b   1.000
_cell.length_c   1.000
_cell.angle_alpha   90.00
_cell.angle_beta   90.00
_cell.angle_gamma   90.00
#
_symmetry.space_group_name_H-M   'P 1'
#
loop_
_entity.id
_entity.type
_entity.pdbx_description
1 polymer ?
#
loop_
_entity_poly.entity_id
_entity_poly.type
_entity_poly.pdbx_seq_one_letter_code
_entity_poly.pdbx_strand_id
1 'polypeptide(L)'
;MYQQTQAYLNQLSTLLKKHKLWQITPIEANRLQSQVPFCHDTMAFEQWLQFVFIEKMQQLITLNQPLPQNFAIAPMAEMALVGKTGSGEIIALLSELDAFLGNPHD
;
A
#
# COMPACT_ATOMS: atom_id res chain seq x y z
N MET A 1 13.56 -10.50 4.83
CA MET A 1 12.16 -10.02 4.73
C MET A 1 12.08 -8.50 4.61
N TYR A 2 12.56 -7.73 5.59
CA TYR A 2 12.43 -6.26 5.59
C TYR A 2 13.02 -5.53 4.37
N GLN A 3 14.23 -5.90 3.91
CA GLN A 3 14.84 -5.28 2.72
C GLN A 3 13.99 -5.47 1.45
N GLN A 4 13.44 -6.66 1.27
CA GLN A 4 12.59 -6.98 0.12
C GLN A 4 11.26 -6.21 0.21
N THR A 5 10.64 -6.17 1.39
CA THR A 5 9.44 -5.34 1.63
C THR A 5 9.71 -3.88 1.31
N GLN A 6 10.84 -3.33 1.75
CA GLN A 6 11.23 -1.95 1.45
C GLN A 6 11.39 -1.70 -0.06
N ALA A 7 11.95 -2.68 -0.81
CA ALA A 7 12.04 -2.60 -2.25
C ALA A 7 10.65 -2.52 -2.92
N TYR A 8 9.70 -3.35 -2.48
CA TYR A 8 8.31 -3.29 -2.94
C TYR A 8 7.65 -1.93 -2.66
N LEU A 9 7.84 -1.37 -1.45
CA LEU A 9 7.29 -0.05 -1.10
C LEU A 9 7.85 1.08 -1.99
N ASN A 10 9.15 1.01 -2.31
CA ASN A 10 9.79 1.98 -3.20
C ASN A 10 9.28 1.86 -4.64
N GLN A 11 9.10 0.64 -5.12
CA GLN A 11 8.50 0.37 -6.44
C GLN A 11 7.05 0.86 -6.49
N LEU A 12 6.25 0.59 -5.45
CA LEU A 12 4.87 1.04 -5.36
C LEU A 12 4.78 2.57 -5.42
N SER A 13 5.62 3.25 -4.65
CA SER A 13 5.73 4.72 -4.68
C SER A 13 6.06 5.25 -6.08
N THR A 14 6.96 4.56 -6.78
CA THR A 14 7.37 4.93 -8.15
C THR A 14 6.22 4.74 -9.14
N LEU A 15 5.50 3.61 -9.07
CA LEU A 15 4.34 3.35 -9.93
C LEU A 15 3.21 4.36 -9.67
N LEU A 16 2.88 4.63 -8.41
CA LEU A 16 1.87 5.63 -8.06
C LEU A 16 2.23 7.02 -8.64
N LYS A 17 3.50 7.42 -8.55
CA LYS A 17 3.99 8.68 -9.15
C LYS A 17 3.92 8.66 -10.68
N LYS A 18 4.39 7.58 -11.31
CA LYS A 18 4.37 7.37 -12.77
C LYS A 18 2.95 7.52 -13.33
N HIS A 19 1.96 6.98 -12.62
CA HIS A 19 0.56 6.98 -13.06
C HIS A 19 -0.26 8.15 -12.52
N LYS A 20 0.37 9.16 -11.92
CA LYS A 20 -0.30 10.34 -11.33
C LYS A 20 -1.35 10.00 -10.27
N LEU A 21 -1.18 8.87 -9.60
CA LEU A 21 -1.97 8.43 -8.44
C LEU A 21 -1.32 8.85 -7.11
N TRP A 22 -0.09 9.36 -7.17
CA TRP A 22 0.61 9.93 -6.02
C TRP A 22 0.18 11.36 -5.76
N GLN A 23 -0.22 11.64 -4.53
CA GLN A 23 -0.60 12.97 -4.10
C GLN A 23 0.62 13.75 -3.57
N ILE A 24 0.81 14.97 -4.05
CA ILE A 24 1.88 15.86 -3.58
C ILE A 24 1.42 16.62 -2.32
N THR A 25 0.15 17.02 -2.30
CA THR A 25 -0.46 17.72 -1.16
C THR A 25 -0.58 16.78 0.04
N PRO A 26 -0.25 17.21 1.27
CA PRO A 26 -0.54 16.41 2.45
C PRO A 26 -2.03 16.14 2.60
N ILE A 27 -2.39 14.95 3.11
CA ILE A 27 -3.77 14.65 3.47
C ILE A 27 -4.12 15.33 4.80
N GLU A 28 -5.38 15.74 4.97
CA GLU A 28 -5.84 16.31 6.24
C GLU A 28 -5.72 15.26 7.35
N ALA A 29 -5.22 15.67 8.52
CA ALA A 29 -4.99 14.78 9.65
C ALA A 29 -6.25 14.00 10.06
N ASN A 30 -7.44 14.61 9.91
CA ASN A 30 -8.73 13.98 10.22
C ASN A 30 -9.01 12.75 9.34
N ARG A 31 -8.50 12.69 8.10
CA ARG A 31 -8.70 11.52 7.23
C ARG A 31 -7.86 10.33 7.68
N LEU A 32 -6.71 10.57 8.32
CA LEU A 32 -5.87 9.51 8.89
C LEU A 32 -6.45 8.89 10.17
N GLN A 33 -7.45 9.54 10.78
CA GLN A 33 -8.11 9.08 12.00
C GLN A 33 -9.26 8.10 11.75
N SER A 34 -9.50 7.71 10.50
CA SER A 34 -10.55 6.74 10.19
C SER A 34 -10.29 5.38 10.83
N GLN A 35 -11.34 4.82 11.42
CA GLN A 35 -11.29 3.52 12.12
C GLN A 35 -11.72 2.36 11.22
N VAL A 36 -12.21 2.63 10.01
CA VAL A 36 -12.64 1.58 9.07
C VAL A 36 -11.45 1.02 8.29
N PRO A 37 -11.49 -0.25 7.86
CA PRO A 37 -10.41 -0.82 7.04
C PRO A 37 -10.23 -0.02 5.75
N PHE A 38 -8.96 0.22 5.39
CA PHE A 38 -8.53 0.99 4.23
C PHE A 38 -8.97 2.46 4.20
N CYS A 39 -9.53 2.99 5.29
CA CYS A 39 -10.03 4.37 5.39
C CYS A 39 -10.92 4.77 4.19
N HIS A 40 -11.71 3.82 3.67
CA HIS A 40 -12.49 3.98 2.43
C HIS A 40 -13.62 5.02 2.55
N ASP A 41 -13.95 5.45 3.76
CA ASP A 41 -14.88 6.52 4.08
C ASP A 41 -14.25 7.92 3.93
N THR A 42 -12.94 8.01 4.09
CA THR A 42 -12.21 9.27 4.29
C THR A 42 -11.16 9.53 3.23
N MET A 43 -10.72 8.53 2.46
CA MET A 43 -9.75 8.76 1.39
C MET A 43 -9.87 7.75 0.26
N ALA A 44 -9.37 8.13 -0.91
CA ALA A 44 -9.24 7.22 -2.03
C ALA A 44 -8.18 6.15 -1.72
N PHE A 45 -8.31 4.98 -2.35
CA PHE A 45 -7.41 3.86 -2.09
C PHE A 45 -5.93 4.18 -2.40
N GLU A 46 -5.64 4.94 -3.46
CA GLU A 46 -4.27 5.39 -3.75
C GLU A 46 -3.69 6.32 -2.68
N GLN A 47 -4.53 7.15 -2.03
CA GLN A 47 -4.11 7.99 -0.92
C GLN A 47 -3.83 7.14 0.31
N TRP A 48 -4.65 6.12 0.55
CA TRP A 48 -4.42 5.15 1.63
C TRP A 48 -3.12 4.38 1.41
N LEU A 49 -2.81 3.94 0.18
CA LEU A 49 -1.55 3.29 -0.15
C LEU A 49 -0.35 4.18 0.19
N GLN A 50 -0.43 5.46 -0.16
CA GLN A 50 0.63 6.44 0.09
C GLN A 50 0.79 6.77 1.58
N PHE A 51 -0.26 7.25 2.22
CA PHE A 51 -0.15 7.90 3.53
C PHE A 51 -0.34 6.96 4.70
N VAL A 52 -0.95 5.78 4.50
CA VAL A 52 -1.20 4.82 5.57
C VAL A 52 -0.36 3.58 5.37
N PHE A 53 -0.46 2.94 4.19
CA PHE A 53 0.19 1.65 3.97
C PHE A 53 1.72 1.75 3.91
N ILE A 54 2.25 2.60 3.03
CA ILE A 54 3.70 2.76 2.88
C ILE A 54 4.34 3.23 4.19
N GLU A 55 3.78 4.27 4.82
CA GLU A 55 4.27 4.80 6.09
C GLU A 55 4.26 3.74 7.20
N LYS A 56 3.15 3.00 7.36
CA LYS A 56 3.02 1.96 8.38
C LYS A 56 4.03 0.82 8.16
N MET A 57 4.18 0.35 6.92
CA MET A 57 5.13 -0.72 6.62
C MET A 57 6.58 -0.27 6.83
N GLN A 58 6.93 0.96 6.45
CA GLN A 58 8.24 1.53 6.75
C GLN A 58 8.49 1.63 8.25
N GLN A 59 7.51 2.08 9.04
CA GLN A 59 7.64 2.12 10.50
C GLN A 59 7.90 0.74 11.10
N LEU A 60 7.15 -0.29 10.68
CA LEU A 60 7.38 -1.66 11.15
C LEU A 60 8.80 -2.14 10.83
N ILE A 61 9.29 -1.87 9.62
CA ILE A 61 10.67 -2.19 9.20
C ILE A 61 11.69 -1.44 10.08
N THR A 62 11.54 -0.13 10.26
CA THR A 62 12.46 0.69 11.07
C THR A 62 12.49 0.25 12.53
N LEU A 63 11.34 -0.14 13.08
CA LEU A 63 11.20 -0.62 14.45
C LEU A 63 11.53 -2.12 14.60
N ASN A 64 11.95 -2.79 13.52
CA ASN A 64 12.18 -4.24 13.46
C ASN A 64 11.00 -5.07 13.99
N GLN A 65 9.78 -4.57 13.83
CA GLN A 65 8.56 -5.26 14.26
C GLN A 65 8.09 -6.27 13.20
N PRO A 66 7.41 -7.34 13.63
CA PRO A 66 6.89 -8.34 12.70
C PRO A 66 5.94 -7.70 11.69
N LEU A 67 6.19 -7.98 10.41
CA LEU A 67 5.32 -7.54 9.32
C LEU A 67 4.00 -8.33 9.36
N PRO A 68 2.88 -7.72 8.98
CA PRO A 68 1.59 -8.40 8.96
C PRO A 68 1.60 -9.52 7.91
N GLN A 69 1.32 -10.75 8.34
CA GLN A 69 1.27 -11.93 7.47
C GLN A 69 -0.13 -12.25 6.95
N ASN A 70 -1.19 -11.74 7.58
CA ASN A 70 -2.58 -12.01 7.19
C ASN A 70 -3.22 -10.79 6.53
N PHE A 71 -2.59 -10.30 5.47
CA PHE A 71 -2.98 -9.06 4.81
C PHE A 71 -3.04 -9.25 3.30
N ALA A 72 -4.15 -8.81 2.69
CA ALA A 72 -4.37 -8.86 1.25
C ALA A 72 -4.92 -7.52 0.77
N ILE A 73 -4.13 -6.80 -0.03
CA ILE A 73 -4.52 -5.52 -0.64
C ILE A 73 -4.73 -5.60 -2.13
N ALA A 74 -4.12 -6.57 -2.82
CA ALA A 74 -4.31 -6.80 -4.24
C ALA A 74 -5.81 -6.88 -4.64
N PRO A 75 -6.69 -7.67 -3.98
CA PRO A 75 -8.09 -7.72 -4.36
C PRO A 75 -8.81 -6.37 -4.16
N MET A 76 -8.41 -5.58 -3.16
CA MET A 76 -8.97 -4.25 -2.96
C MET A 76 -8.48 -3.27 -4.03
N ALA A 77 -7.21 -3.38 -4.43
CA ALA A 77 -6.63 -2.58 -5.50
C ALA A 77 -7.29 -2.87 -6.85
N GLU A 78 -7.61 -4.14 -7.13
CA GLU A 78 -8.36 -4.54 -8.32
C GLU A 78 -9.68 -3.79 -8.42
N MET A 79 -10.43 -3.69 -7.32
CA MET A 79 -11.71 -2.98 -7.28
C MET A 79 -11.55 -1.46 -7.28
N ALA A 80 -10.57 -0.91 -6.56
CA ALA A 80 -10.43 0.53 -6.36
C ALA A 80 -9.69 1.25 -7.52
N LEU A 81 -8.84 0.52 -8.24
CA LEU A 81 -8.06 1.05 -9.37
C LEU A 81 -8.65 0.67 -10.73
N VAL A 82 -9.86 0.08 -10.79
CA VAL A 82 -10.54 -0.21 -12.06
C VAL A 82 -10.59 1.05 -12.93
N GLY A 83 -10.14 0.93 -14.18
CA GLY A 83 -10.17 2.02 -15.16
C GLY A 83 -9.09 3.10 -14.97
N LYS A 84 -8.25 3.02 -13.93
CA LYS A 84 -7.11 3.94 -13.75
C LYS A 84 -5.92 3.50 -14.60
N THR A 85 -5.15 4.47 -15.10
CA THR A 85 -3.92 4.19 -15.83
C THR A 85 -2.91 3.49 -14.92
N GLY A 86 -2.31 2.40 -15.39
CA GLY A 86 -1.30 1.65 -14.62
C GLY A 86 -1.84 0.76 -13.51
N SER A 87 -3.16 0.58 -13.42
CA SER A 87 -3.78 -0.32 -12.45
C SER A 87 -3.18 -1.72 -12.52
N GLY A 88 -2.98 -2.28 -13.72
CA GLY A 88 -2.37 -3.59 -13.90
C GLY A 88 -0.96 -3.72 -13.31
N GLU A 89 -0.09 -2.73 -13.52
CA GLU A 89 1.28 -2.71 -12.95
C GLU A 89 1.22 -2.65 -11.42
N ILE A 90 0.33 -1.81 -10.87
CA ILE A 90 0.18 -1.63 -9.42
C ILE A 90 -0.41 -2.88 -8.78
N ILE A 91 -1.47 -3.44 -9.35
CA ILE A 91 -2.13 -4.66 -8.84
C ILE A 91 -1.14 -5.83 -8.85
N ALA A 92 -0.38 -6.00 -9.93
CA ALA A 92 0.64 -7.06 -10.00
C ALA A 92 1.66 -6.92 -8.87
N LEU A 93 2.20 -5.70 -8.66
CA LEU A 93 3.15 -5.44 -7.58
C LEU A 93 2.56 -5.71 -6.19
N LEU A 94 1.31 -5.30 -5.96
CA LEU A 94 0.62 -5.54 -4.69
C LEU A 94 0.35 -7.04 -4.48
N SER A 95 0.03 -7.78 -5.53
CA SER A 95 -0.15 -9.24 -5.46
C SER A 95 1.17 -9.96 -5.14
N GLU A 96 2.29 -9.51 -5.70
CA GLU A 96 3.62 -10.04 -5.34
C GLU A 96 3.96 -9.75 -3.88
N LEU A 97 3.65 -8.54 -3.40
CA LEU A 97 3.86 -8.15 -2.00
C LEU A 97 2.98 -8.98 -1.05
N ASP A 98 1.70 -9.16 -1.38
CA ASP A 98 0.77 -9.98 -0.61
C ASP A 98 1.24 -11.44 -0.54
N ALA A 99 1.68 -12.01 -1.67
CA ALA A 99 2.24 -13.37 -1.68
C ALA A 99 3.54 -13.47 -0.87
N PHE A 100 4.40 -12.45 -0.95
CA PHE A 100 5.67 -12.40 -0.21
C PHE A 100 5.46 -12.33 1.30
N LEU A 101 4.46 -11.57 1.76
CA LEU A 101 4.13 -11.43 3.19
C LEU A 101 3.20 -12.55 3.70
N GLY A 102 2.32 -13.06 2.84
CA GLY A 102 1.30 -14.04 3.16
C GLY A 102 1.78 -15.49 3.13
N ASN A 103 2.90 -15.79 2.48
CA ASN A 103 3.55 -17.07 2.69
C ASN A 103 4.22 -17.07 4.07
N PRO A 104 3.81 -17.93 5.02
CA PRO A 104 4.62 -18.20 6.19
C PRO A 104 5.94 -18.78 5.67
N HIS A 105 7.01 -17.98 5.74
CA HIS A 105 8.35 -18.54 5.61
C HIS A 105 8.54 -19.44 6.83
N ASP A 106 8.63 -20.74 6.56
CA ASP A 106 8.97 -21.82 7.50
C ASP A 106 10.24 -21.47 8.31
#